data_AF-A0AB35HEC2-F1
#
_entry.id   AF-A0AB35HEC2-F1
#
_cell.length_a   1.000
_cell.length_b   1.000
_cell.length_c   1.000
_cell.angle_alpha   90.00
_cell.angle_beta   90.00
_cell.angle_gamma   90.00
#
_symmetry.space_group_name_H-M   'P 1'
#
loop_
_entity.id
_entity.type
_entity.pdbx_description
1 polymer ?
#
loop_
_entity_poly.entity_id
_entity_poly.type
_entity_poly.pdbx_seq_one_letter_code
_entity_poly.pdbx_strand_id
1 'polypeptide(L)'
;MANYSRAELMKAAQRIDVSVKEMPLGRAIAQAQKHYNHRNPDGKHADLNSSNEFLARITVNYLRHICSHYDSARDFLRSITDERTRRDAGAIIKIRLLADVARKYPPLEHEARRQAAWEEQKTKKQ
;
A
#
# COMPACT_ATOMS: atom_id res chain seq x y z
N MET A 1 -26.08 -15.00 1.12
CA MET A 1 -24.96 -14.03 1.04
C MET A 1 -25.26 -13.09 -0.11
N ALA A 2 -25.14 -11.78 0.07
CA ALA A 2 -25.37 -10.83 -1.02
C ALA A 2 -24.40 -11.12 -2.17
N ASN A 3 -24.93 -11.35 -3.36
CA ASN A 3 -24.13 -11.70 -4.54
C ASN A 3 -23.81 -10.39 -5.29
N TYR A 4 -22.72 -9.72 -4.90
CA TYR A 4 -22.30 -8.49 -5.55
C TYR A 4 -21.66 -8.78 -6.91
N SER A 5 -22.07 -8.06 -7.94
CA SER A 5 -21.40 -8.13 -9.23
C SER A 5 -19.99 -7.54 -9.12
N ARG A 6 -19.09 -8.01 -9.99
CA ARG A 6 -17.73 -7.47 -10.12
C ARG A 6 -17.73 -5.95 -10.33
N ALA A 7 -18.65 -5.43 -11.13
CA ALA A 7 -18.77 -3.99 -11.40
C ALA A 7 -19.13 -3.19 -10.14
N GLU A 8 -20.03 -3.70 -9.29
CA GLU A 8 -20.38 -3.09 -8.01
C GLU A 8 -19.18 -3.07 -7.05
N LEU A 9 -18.42 -4.18 -7.00
CA LEU A 9 -17.24 -4.27 -6.16
C LEU A 9 -16.12 -3.31 -6.62
N MET A 10 -15.93 -3.12 -7.92
CA MET A 10 -14.97 -2.11 -8.43
C MET A 10 -15.40 -0.69 -8.06
N LYS A 11 -16.70 -0.37 -8.22
CA LYS A 11 -17.25 0.95 -7.81
C LYS A 11 -17.12 1.16 -6.31
N ALA A 12 -17.34 0.13 -5.49
CA ALA A 12 -17.13 0.19 -4.06
C ALA A 12 -15.67 0.47 -3.72
N ALA A 13 -14.72 -0.24 -4.33
CA ALA A 13 -13.29 -0.03 -4.13
C ALA A 13 -12.82 1.41 -4.47
N GLN A 14 -13.45 2.05 -5.46
CA GLN A 14 -13.21 3.46 -5.79
C GLN A 14 -13.73 4.45 -4.75
N ARG A 15 -14.72 4.06 -3.94
CA ARG A 15 -15.40 4.92 -2.96
C ARG A 15 -14.95 4.70 -1.52
N ILE A 16 -14.31 3.58 -1.22
CA ILE A 16 -13.72 3.34 0.11
C ILE A 16 -12.81 4.52 0.44
N ASP A 17 -12.98 5.09 1.62
CA ASP A 17 -12.07 6.11 2.12
C ASP A 17 -10.72 5.47 2.41
N VAL A 18 -9.68 6.00 1.77
CA VAL A 18 -8.31 5.51 1.91
C VAL A 18 -7.42 6.69 2.22
N SER A 19 -6.76 6.60 3.37
CA SER A 19 -5.90 7.66 3.86
C SER A 19 -4.82 7.00 4.70
N VAL A 20 -3.59 7.47 4.53
CA VAL A 20 -2.51 7.15 5.45
C VAL A 20 -2.57 8.10 6.64
N LYS A 21 -2.59 7.57 7.85
CA LYS A 21 -2.44 8.40 9.06
C LYS A 21 -1.08 9.10 9.00
N GLU A 22 -1.11 10.43 9.01
CA GLU A 22 0.08 11.24 8.89
C GLU A 22 0.92 11.21 10.18
N MET A 23 2.24 11.20 10.01
CA MET A 23 3.21 11.37 11.08
C MET A 23 4.46 12.04 10.52
N PRO A 24 5.34 12.62 11.36
CA PRO A 24 6.59 13.20 10.87
C PRO A 24 7.43 12.19 10.07
N LEU A 25 7.98 12.61 8.93
CA LEU A 25 8.72 11.73 8.01
C LEU A 25 9.86 10.97 8.71
N GLY A 26 10.65 11.62 9.56
CA GLY A 26 11.71 10.95 10.32
C GLY A 26 11.19 9.82 11.22
N ARG A 27 9.99 10.01 11.81
CA ARG A 27 9.32 8.96 12.59
C ARG A 27 8.82 7.83 11.69
N ALA A 28 8.27 8.15 10.51
CA ALA A 28 7.86 7.12 9.55
C ALA A 28 9.03 6.24 9.11
N ILE A 29 10.20 6.85 8.81
CA ILE A 29 11.42 6.12 8.43
C ILE A 29 11.89 5.22 9.57
N ALA A 30 11.98 5.75 10.80
CA ALA A 30 12.42 4.97 11.97
C ALA A 30 11.50 3.77 12.25
N GLN A 31 10.19 3.97 12.15
CA GLN A 31 9.21 2.89 12.33
C GLN A 31 9.28 1.87 11.19
N ALA A 32 9.50 2.31 9.96
CA ALA A 32 9.67 1.43 8.81
C ALA A 32 10.92 0.55 8.93
N GLN A 33 12.05 1.11 9.38
CA GLN A 33 13.27 0.35 9.68
C GLN A 33 13.00 -0.72 10.74
N LYS A 34 12.41 -0.33 11.88
CA LYS A 34 12.06 -1.26 12.97
C LYS A 34 11.14 -2.37 12.47
N HIS A 35 10.09 -2.01 11.73
CA HIS A 35 9.14 -2.97 11.18
C HIS A 35 9.80 -3.93 10.18
N TYR A 36 10.64 -3.41 9.29
CA TYR A 36 11.38 -4.22 8.32
C TYR A 36 12.32 -5.20 9.02
N ASN A 37 13.14 -4.73 9.96
CA ASN A 37 14.11 -5.55 10.70
C ASN A 37 13.42 -6.63 11.53
N HIS A 38 12.31 -6.29 12.18
CA HIS A 38 11.51 -7.28 12.91
C HIS A 38 10.97 -8.39 12.01
N ARG A 39 10.59 -8.07 10.76
CA ARG A 39 10.10 -9.04 9.77
C ARG A 39 11.21 -9.82 9.05
N ASN A 40 12.45 -9.37 9.13
CA ASN A 40 13.60 -9.95 8.43
C ASN A 40 14.81 -10.06 9.38
N PRO A 41 14.70 -10.84 10.47
CA PRO A 41 15.73 -10.89 11.51
C PRO A 41 17.09 -11.41 11.01
N ASP A 42 17.08 -12.32 10.04
CA ASP A 42 18.30 -12.91 9.46
C ASP A 42 18.77 -12.18 8.19
N GLY A 43 18.07 -11.10 7.80
CA GLY A 43 18.36 -10.32 6.60
C GLY A 43 19.34 -9.17 6.86
N LYS A 44 19.72 -8.47 5.79
CA LYS A 44 20.45 -7.21 5.92
C LYS A 44 19.57 -6.19 6.65
N HIS A 45 20.02 -5.76 7.83
CA HIS A 45 19.31 -4.77 8.63
C HIS A 45 19.19 -3.42 7.90
N ALA A 46 18.00 -2.83 7.98
CA ALA A 46 17.74 -1.45 7.61
C ALA A 46 18.20 -0.52 8.73
N ASP A 47 19.02 0.46 8.36
CA ASP A 47 19.59 1.49 9.23
C ASP A 47 19.72 2.82 8.48
N LEU A 48 20.29 3.85 9.13
CA LEU A 48 20.47 5.17 8.52
C LEU A 48 21.52 5.22 7.41
N ASN A 49 22.38 4.20 7.32
CA ASN A 49 23.42 4.10 6.29
C ASN A 49 22.93 3.34 5.04
N SER A 50 21.70 2.81 5.11
CA SER A 50 21.07 2.14 3.99
C SER A 50 20.77 3.13 2.85
N SER A 51 20.70 2.64 1.61
CA SER A 51 20.46 3.52 0.47
C SER A 51 19.11 4.23 0.57
N ASN A 52 19.05 5.46 0.03
CA ASN A 52 17.84 6.27 0.06
C ASN A 52 16.66 5.59 -0.65
N GLU A 53 16.92 4.88 -1.75
CA GLU A 53 15.90 4.14 -2.50
C GLU A 53 15.32 3.00 -1.66
N PHE A 54 16.19 2.29 -0.93
CA PHE A 54 15.77 1.22 -0.04
C PHE A 54 14.93 1.76 1.12
N LEU A 55 15.39 2.84 1.77
CA LEU A 55 14.66 3.48 2.87
C LEU A 55 13.31 4.03 2.41
N ALA A 56 13.25 4.67 1.24
CA ALA A 56 11.99 5.12 0.65
C ALA A 56 11.03 3.95 0.42
N ARG A 57 11.52 2.85 -0.16
CA ARG A 57 10.71 1.66 -0.45
C ARG A 57 10.10 1.04 0.81
N ILE A 58 10.91 0.83 1.85
CA ILE A 58 10.39 0.24 3.10
C ILE A 58 9.46 1.22 3.83
N THR A 59 9.71 2.54 3.73
CA THR A 59 8.85 3.56 4.35
C THR A 59 7.48 3.63 3.68
N VAL A 60 7.42 3.67 2.34
CA VAL A 60 6.14 3.61 1.60
C VAL A 60 5.39 2.32 1.92
N ASN A 61 6.09 1.18 2.01
CA ASN A 61 5.47 -0.09 2.39
C ASN A 61 4.90 -0.05 3.83
N TYR A 62 5.66 0.47 4.78
CA TYR A 62 5.21 0.62 6.16
C TYR A 62 3.97 1.51 6.27
N LEU A 63 4.01 2.70 5.65
CA LEU A 63 2.89 3.63 5.64
C LEU A 63 1.63 3.02 5.02
N ARG A 64 1.79 2.25 3.94
CA ARG A 64 0.67 1.54 3.31
C ARG A 64 0.06 0.48 4.23
N HIS A 65 0.88 -0.36 4.86
CA HIS A 65 0.37 -1.51 5.62
C HIS A 65 -0.08 -1.17 7.03
N ILE A 66 0.69 -0.35 7.74
CA ILE A 66 0.51 -0.14 9.18
C ILE A 66 -0.30 1.12 9.47
N CYS A 67 -0.22 2.12 8.58
CA CYS A 67 -0.84 3.42 8.80
C CYS A 67 -2.12 3.61 7.97
N SER A 68 -2.72 2.53 7.47
CA SER A 68 -4.00 2.58 6.76
C SER A 68 -4.88 1.38 7.08
N HIS A 69 -6.19 1.51 6.85
CA HIS A 69 -7.15 0.40 6.93
C HIS A 69 -7.14 -0.50 5.68
N TYR A 70 -6.06 -0.45 4.88
CA TYR A 70 -5.94 -1.19 3.63
C TYR A 70 -6.12 -2.70 3.80
N ASP A 71 -5.50 -3.28 4.83
CA ASP A 71 -5.57 -4.73 5.05
C ASP A 71 -6.99 -5.15 5.45
N SER A 72 -7.73 -4.35 6.23
CA SER A 72 -9.13 -4.60 6.57
C SER A 72 -10.06 -4.55 5.34
N ALA A 73 -9.87 -3.56 4.45
CA ALA A 73 -10.63 -3.48 3.21
C ALA A 73 -10.34 -4.67 2.28
N ARG A 74 -9.07 -5.10 2.23
CA ARG A 74 -8.65 -6.28 1.46
C ARG A 74 -9.22 -7.58 2.03
N ASP A 75 -9.23 -7.74 3.35
CA ASP A 75 -9.78 -8.93 4.01
C ASP A 75 -11.30 -9.01 3.88
N PHE A 76 -12.01 -7.88 3.94
CA PHE A 76 -13.43 -7.85 3.62
C PHE A 76 -13.69 -8.34 2.18
N LEU A 77 -12.95 -7.82 1.19
CA LEU A 77 -13.07 -8.27 -0.20
C LEU A 77 -12.76 -9.77 -0.36
N ARG A 78 -11.83 -10.34 0.41
CA ARG A 78 -11.56 -11.80 0.40
C ARG A 78 -12.77 -12.64 0.78
N SER A 79 -13.64 -12.12 1.64
CA SER A 79 -14.77 -12.87 2.17
C SER A 79 -15.99 -12.91 1.23
N ILE A 80 -16.02 -12.05 0.21
CA ILE A 80 -17.24 -11.83 -0.60
C ILE A 80 -17.06 -12.02 -2.11
N THR A 81 -15.85 -12.32 -2.61
CA THR A 81 -15.61 -12.38 -4.06
C THR A 81 -14.47 -13.32 -4.46
N ASP A 82 -14.38 -13.62 -5.76
CA ASP A 82 -13.34 -14.45 -6.36
C ASP A 82 -11.96 -13.76 -6.34
N GLU A 83 -10.92 -14.53 -6.58
CA GLU A 83 -9.54 -14.03 -6.52
C GLU A 83 -9.25 -12.90 -7.52
N ARG A 84 -9.77 -12.99 -8.75
CA ARG A 84 -9.52 -11.97 -9.80
C ARG A 84 -10.16 -10.65 -9.40
N THR A 85 -11.43 -10.68 -9.01
CA THR A 85 -12.15 -9.49 -8.54
C THR A 85 -11.53 -8.88 -7.30
N ARG A 86 -11.12 -9.70 -6.34
CA ARG A 86 -10.37 -9.25 -5.16
C ARG A 86 -9.07 -8.55 -5.54
N ARG A 87 -8.31 -9.12 -6.49
CA ARG A 87 -7.02 -8.57 -6.93
C ARG A 87 -7.20 -7.18 -7.54
N ASP A 88 -8.17 -7.02 -8.42
CA ASP A 88 -8.41 -5.76 -9.12
C ASP A 88 -8.97 -4.68 -8.18
N ALA A 89 -9.91 -5.04 -7.29
CA ALA A 89 -10.39 -4.13 -6.25
C ALA A 89 -9.23 -3.69 -5.33
N GLY A 90 -8.39 -4.64 -4.89
CA GLY A 90 -7.23 -4.36 -4.06
C GLY A 90 -6.22 -3.43 -4.75
N ALA A 91 -6.00 -3.60 -6.06
CA ALA A 91 -5.14 -2.72 -6.83
C ALA A 91 -5.67 -1.28 -6.86
N ILE A 92 -6.98 -1.08 -7.08
CA ILE A 92 -7.61 0.26 -7.04
C ILE A 92 -7.35 0.95 -5.69
N ILE A 93 -7.61 0.24 -4.58
CA ILE A 93 -7.42 0.76 -3.22
C ILE A 93 -5.95 1.08 -2.99
N LYS A 94 -5.03 0.18 -3.40
CA LYS A 94 -3.59 0.37 -3.24
C LYS A 94 -3.06 1.57 -4.01
N ILE A 95 -3.46 1.75 -5.27
CA ILE A 95 -3.04 2.88 -6.11
C ILE A 95 -3.48 4.20 -5.48
N ARG A 96 -4.74 4.29 -5.03
CA ARG A 96 -5.27 5.48 -4.36
C ARG A 96 -4.53 5.80 -3.06
N LEU A 97 -4.19 4.77 -2.28
CA LEU A 97 -3.43 4.94 -1.05
C LEU A 97 -1.98 5.40 -1.32
N LEU A 98 -1.35 4.89 -2.38
CA LEU A 98 -0.02 5.35 -2.81
C LEU A 98 -0.04 6.80 -3.30
N ALA A 99 -1.12 7.24 -3.97
CA ALA A 99 -1.31 8.64 -4.33
C ALA A 99 -1.42 9.53 -3.08
N ASP A 100 -2.14 9.08 -2.04
CA ASP A 100 -2.21 9.82 -0.76
C ASP A 100 -0.85 9.89 -0.04
N VAL A 101 -0.05 8.82 -0.08
CA VAL A 101 1.34 8.83 0.42
C VAL A 101 2.17 9.86 -0.33
N ALA A 102 2.12 9.86 -1.67
CA ALA A 102 2.88 10.80 -2.48
C ALA A 102 2.54 12.26 -2.15
N ARG A 103 1.26 12.54 -1.90
CA ARG A 103 0.77 13.88 -1.53
C ARG A 103 1.21 14.31 -0.13
N LYS A 104 1.12 13.42 0.87
CA LYS A 104 1.46 13.74 2.27
C LYS A 104 2.96 13.72 2.55
N TYR A 105 3.72 12.96 1.76
CA TYR A 105 5.16 12.80 1.94
C TYR A 105 5.89 13.09 0.62
N PRO A 106 6.09 14.36 0.25
CA PRO A 106 6.76 14.73 -0.99
C PRO A 106 8.12 14.05 -1.21
N PRO A 107 8.98 13.83 -0.18
CA PRO A 107 10.24 13.09 -0.36
C PRO A 107 10.06 11.62 -0.77
N LEU A 108 8.87 11.03 -0.58
CA LEU A 108 8.55 9.65 -0.95
C LEU A 108 7.76 9.55 -2.26
N GLU A 109 7.44 10.69 -2.89
CA GLU A 109 6.55 10.78 -4.05
C GLU A 109 6.99 9.87 -5.20
N HIS A 110 8.28 9.92 -5.57
CA HIS A 110 8.81 9.14 -6.67
C HIS A 110 8.60 7.63 -6.46
N GLU A 111 8.91 7.13 -5.27
CA GLU A 111 8.75 5.71 -4.93
C GLU A 111 7.27 5.31 -4.86
N ALA A 112 6.42 6.15 -4.28
CA ALA A 112 4.98 5.89 -4.20
C ALA A 112 4.34 5.82 -5.61
N ARG A 113 4.68 6.76 -6.49
CA ARG A 113 4.23 6.77 -7.90
C ARG A 113 4.77 5.57 -8.67
N ARG A 114 6.04 5.20 -8.49
CA ARG A 114 6.63 4.00 -9.11
C ARG A 114 5.88 2.73 -8.73
N GLN A 115 5.55 2.57 -7.44
CA GLN A 115 4.77 1.43 -6.98
C GLN A 115 3.34 1.45 -7.55
N ALA A 116 2.70 2.62 -7.67
CA ALA A 116 1.36 2.74 -8.23
C ALA A 116 1.34 2.33 -9.72
N ALA A 117 2.29 2.87 -10.51
CA ALA A 117 2.43 2.53 -11.92
C ALA A 117 2.68 1.02 -12.14
N TRP A 118 3.44 0.38 -11.26
CA TRP A 118 3.65 -1.07 -11.32
C TRP A 118 2.36 -1.86 -11.06
N GLU A 119 1.54 -1.44 -10.10
CA GLU A 119 0.23 -2.07 -9.86
C GLU A 119 -0.71 -1.89 -11.06
N GLU A 120 -0.75 -0.71 -11.67
CA GLU A 120 -1.57 -0.46 -12.87
C GLU A 120 -1.14 -1.34 -14.06
N GLN A 121 0.16 -1.53 -14.26
CA GLN A 121 0.67 -2.40 -15.33
C GLN A 121 0.28 -3.86 -15.11
N LYS A 122 0.28 -4.33 -13.86
CA LYS A 122 -0.12 -5.69 -13.52
C LYS A 122 -1.59 -5.96 -13.82
N THR A 123 -2.46 -4.99 -13.59
CA THR A 123 -3.90 -5.13 -13.87
C THR A 123 -4.20 -5.07 -15.37
N LYS A 124 -3.36 -4.43 -16.19
CA LYS A 124 -3.55 -4.30 -17.66
C LYS A 124 -3.05 -5.48 -18.49
N LYS A 125 -2.09 -6.26 -17.97
CA LYS A 125 -1.48 -7.41 -18.68
C LYS A 125 -2.26 -8.73 -18.52
N GLN A 126 -3.52 -8.68 -18.08
CA GLN A 126 -4.39 -9.81 -17.78
C GLN A 126 -5.75 -9.63 -18.47
#